data_AF-M4BZX3-F1
#
_entry.id   AF-M4BZX3-F1
#
_cell.length_a   1.000
_cell.length_b   1.000
_cell.length_c   1.000
_cell.angle_alpha   90.00
_cell.angle_beta   90.00
_cell.angle_gamma   90.00
#
_symmetry.space_group_name_H-M   'P 1'
#
loop_
_entity.id
_entity.type
_entity.pdbx_description
1 polymer ?
#
loop_
_entity_poly.entity_id
_entity_poly.type
_entity_poly.pdbx_seq_one_letter_code
_entity_poly.pdbx_strand_id
1 'polypeptide(L)'
;MDAEIISAFKRHHRRFYLQNGLNREEQNYYNLYNVDQLTATRWSLSAWSEISSGTVKNCFRHTGIMTDLAGRQEAGAGKAVQDGAVSMKEQLVDQELETVLERLSLRNPVSPAYFLNPVEEEESAHMELTDAKIMKLVQE
;
A
#
# COMPACT_ATOMS: atom_id res chain seq x y z
N MET A 1 5.79 5.70 11.27
CA MET A 1 5.06 4.55 11.85
C MET A 1 4.09 4.07 10.75
N ASP A 2 3.32 2.98 10.87
CA ASP A 2 2.28 2.62 9.87
C ASP A 2 2.71 2.16 8.46
N ALA A 3 4.01 2.17 8.15
CA ALA A 3 4.55 1.83 6.83
C ALA A 3 4.10 0.45 6.30
N GLU A 4 3.95 -0.56 7.16
CA GLU A 4 3.52 -1.90 6.76
C GLU A 4 2.02 -1.98 6.42
N ILE A 5 1.16 -1.32 7.20
CA ILE A 5 -0.28 -1.28 6.90
C ILE A 5 -0.52 -0.47 5.64
N ILE A 6 0.15 0.68 5.51
CA ILE A 6 0.05 1.56 4.34
C ILE A 6 0.53 0.83 3.09
N SER A 7 1.71 0.18 3.14
CA SER A 7 2.21 -0.56 1.98
C SER A 7 1.31 -1.73 1.58
N ALA A 8 0.81 -2.51 2.55
CA ALA A 8 -0.15 -3.58 2.28
C ALA A 8 -1.44 -3.03 1.64
N PHE A 9 -2.01 -1.97 2.20
CA PHE A 9 -3.19 -1.32 1.64
C PHE A 9 -2.97 -0.86 0.19
N LYS A 10 -1.88 -0.13 -0.06
CA LYS A 10 -1.53 0.37 -1.39
C LYS A 10 -1.40 -0.79 -2.37
N ARG A 11 -0.76 -1.89 -1.98
CA ARG A 11 -0.60 -3.09 -2.81
C ARG A 11 -1.94 -3.68 -3.23
N HIS A 12 -2.81 -3.97 -2.28
CA HIS A 12 -4.14 -4.53 -2.58
C HIS A 12 -4.98 -3.58 -3.44
N HIS A 13 -4.97 -2.28 -3.13
CA HIS A 13 -5.70 -1.29 -3.92
C HIS A 13 -5.18 -1.18 -5.37
N ARG A 14 -3.86 -1.17 -5.53
CA ARG A 14 -3.19 -1.07 -6.83
C ARG A 14 -3.41 -2.29 -7.71
N ARG A 15 -3.57 -3.48 -7.12
CA ARG A 15 -3.99 -4.68 -7.86
C ARG A 15 -5.34 -4.47 -8.55
N PHE A 16 -6.35 -3.98 -7.82
CA PHE A 16 -7.67 -3.71 -8.40
C PHE A 16 -7.61 -2.69 -9.53
N TYR A 17 -6.80 -1.64 -9.35
CA TYR A 17 -6.61 -0.59 -10.34
C TYR A 17 -6.07 -1.13 -11.67
N LEU A 18 -5.03 -1.97 -11.60
CA LEU A 18 -4.39 -2.54 -12.79
C LEU A 18 -5.24 -3.64 -13.45
N GLN A 19 -5.90 -4.49 -12.67
CA GLN A 19 -6.86 -5.47 -13.19
C GLN A 19 -8.00 -4.78 -13.96
N ASN A 20 -8.53 -3.67 -13.45
CA ASN A 20 -9.50 -2.86 -14.19
C ASN A 20 -8.93 -2.30 -15.49
N GLY A 21 -7.66 -1.88 -15.49
CA GLY A 21 -6.94 -1.46 -16.70
C GLY A 21 -6.92 -2.56 -17.77
N LEU A 22 -6.60 -3.81 -17.40
CA LEU A 22 -6.63 -4.96 -18.31
C LEU A 22 -8.03 -5.21 -18.86
N ASN A 23 -9.03 -5.27 -17.99
CA ASN A 23 -10.42 -5.51 -18.41
C ASN A 23 -10.91 -4.46 -19.41
N ARG A 24 -10.45 -3.21 -19.27
CA ARG A 24 -10.78 -2.12 -20.18
C ARG A 24 -10.01 -2.17 -21.49
N GLU A 25 -8.78 -2.65 -21.45
CA GLU A 25 -7.95 -2.88 -22.63
C GLU A 25 -8.55 -3.98 -23.50
N GLU A 26 -8.96 -5.10 -22.89
CA GLU A 26 -9.70 -6.18 -23.55
C GLU A 26 -11.02 -5.69 -24.17
N GLN A 27 -11.64 -4.69 -23.56
CA GLN A 27 -12.87 -4.05 -24.05
C GLN A 27 -12.62 -2.87 -25.01
N ASN A 28 -11.37 -2.60 -25.40
CA ASN A 28 -10.95 -1.52 -26.30
C ASN A 28 -11.38 -0.10 -25.87
N TYR A 29 -11.40 0.17 -24.56
CA TYR A 29 -11.64 1.53 -24.05
C TYR A 29 -10.42 2.42 -24.27
N TYR A 30 -10.67 3.67 -24.68
CA TYR A 30 -9.60 4.67 -24.88
C TYR A 30 -8.93 5.12 -23.58
N ASN A 31 -9.69 5.17 -22.47
CA ASN A 31 -9.19 5.64 -21.17
C ASN A 31 -9.18 4.50 -20.14
N LEU A 32 -8.08 3.73 -20.18
CA LEU A 32 -7.87 2.53 -19.36
C LEU A 32 -7.89 2.81 -17.86
N TYR A 33 -7.46 4.00 -17.46
CA TYR A 33 -7.14 4.35 -16.07
C TYR A 33 -8.16 5.28 -15.41
N ASN A 34 -9.18 5.71 -16.15
CA ASN A 34 -10.23 6.56 -15.61
C ASN A 34 -11.18 5.76 -14.71
N VAL A 35 -11.17 6.01 -13.41
CA VAL A 35 -11.99 5.29 -12.43
C VAL A 35 -12.89 6.30 -11.72
N ASP A 36 -14.19 6.01 -11.64
CA ASP A 36 -15.11 6.84 -10.87
C ASP A 36 -14.90 6.68 -9.36
N GLN A 37 -15.24 7.70 -8.59
CA GLN A 37 -14.98 7.75 -7.15
C GLN A 37 -15.70 6.62 -6.38
N LEU A 38 -16.88 6.19 -6.82
CA LEU A 38 -17.61 5.11 -6.15
C LEU A 38 -16.86 3.79 -6.31
N THR A 39 -16.36 3.50 -7.52
CA THR A 39 -15.53 2.34 -7.79
C THR A 39 -14.23 2.37 -6.98
N ALA A 40 -13.53 3.50 -6.94
CA ALA A 40 -12.32 3.64 -6.12
C ALA A 40 -12.59 3.45 -4.62
N THR A 41 -13.73 3.94 -4.12
CA THR A 41 -14.14 3.76 -2.72
C THR A 41 -14.43 2.30 -2.42
N ARG A 42 -15.09 1.58 -3.33
CA ARG A 42 -15.33 0.14 -3.19
C ARG A 42 -14.03 -0.66 -3.16
N TRP A 43 -13.08 -0.34 -4.04
CA TRP A 43 -11.76 -0.96 -4.02
C TRP A 43 -11.00 -0.68 -2.72
N SER A 44 -11.13 0.52 -2.17
CA SER A 44 -10.55 0.86 -0.87
C SER A 44 -11.11 -0.02 0.25
N LEU A 45 -12.42 -0.26 0.26
CA LEU A 45 -13.06 -1.16 1.23
C LEU A 45 -12.59 -2.61 1.05
N SER A 46 -12.53 -3.10 -0.20
CA SER A 46 -12.04 -4.43 -0.51
C SER A 46 -10.57 -4.60 -0.11
N ALA A 47 -9.71 -3.66 -0.50
CA ALA A 47 -8.29 -3.67 -0.16
C ALA A 47 -8.07 -3.69 1.36
N TRP A 48 -8.83 -2.87 2.12
CA TRP A 48 -8.76 -2.89 3.58
C TRP A 48 -9.17 -4.24 4.17
N SER A 49 -10.20 -4.88 3.63
CA SER A 49 -10.68 -6.18 4.10
C SER A 49 -9.70 -7.33 3.85
N GLU A 50 -8.77 -7.17 2.91
CA GLU A 50 -7.77 -8.17 2.56
C GLU A 50 -6.49 -8.08 3.41
N ILE A 51 -6.28 -6.96 4.12
CA ILE A 51 -5.15 -6.79 5.03
C ILE A 51 -5.31 -7.78 6.20
N SER A 52 -4.27 -8.58 6.42
CA SER A 52 -4.31 -9.58 7.48
C SER A 52 -4.23 -8.95 8.88
N SER A 53 -4.88 -9.58 9.86
CA SER A 53 -4.72 -9.20 11.27
C SER A 53 -3.26 -9.34 11.74
N GLY A 54 -2.47 -10.21 11.11
CA GLY A 54 -1.04 -10.34 11.35
C GLY A 54 -0.26 -9.09 10.92
N THR A 55 -0.57 -8.52 9.75
CA THR A 55 0.01 -7.25 9.26
C THR A 55 -0.30 -6.11 10.23
N VAL A 56 -1.55 -6.03 10.72
CA VAL A 56 -1.95 -5.04 11.71
C VAL A 56 -1.18 -5.22 13.03
N LYS A 57 -1.10 -6.45 13.54
CA LYS A 57 -0.34 -6.76 14.76
C LYS A 57 1.15 -6.42 14.61
N ASN A 58 1.76 -6.76 13.48
CA ASN A 58 3.17 -6.49 13.19
C ASN A 58 3.44 -4.97 13.23
N CYS A 59 2.57 -4.21 12.57
CA CYS A 59 2.63 -2.75 12.56
C CYS A 59 2.52 -2.15 13.96
N PHE A 60 1.67 -2.67 14.85
CA PHE A 60 1.56 -2.16 16.22
C PHE A 60 2.48 -2.89 17.23
N ARG A 61 3.33 -3.83 16.79
CA ARG A 61 4.19 -4.60 17.71
C ARG A 61 5.15 -3.70 18.48
N HIS A 62 5.69 -2.70 17.81
CA HIS A 62 6.69 -1.79 18.37
C HIS A 62 6.09 -0.70 19.26
N THR A 63 4.77 -0.48 19.23
CA THR A 63 4.11 0.48 20.13
C THR A 63 3.89 -0.08 21.54
N GLY A 64 4.03 -1.40 21.72
CA GLY A 64 3.70 -2.07 22.98
C GLY A 64 2.19 -2.11 23.30
N ILE A 65 1.33 -1.64 22.40
CA ILE A 65 -0.14 -1.66 22.59
C ILE A 65 -0.69 -3.09 22.46
N MET A 66 -0.04 -3.91 21.62
CA MET A 66 -0.41 -5.30 21.36
C MET A 66 0.11 -6.27 22.43
N THR A 67 0.40 -5.81 23.65
CA THR A 67 0.69 -6.71 24.77
C THR A 67 -0.50 -7.63 24.96
N ASP A 68 -0.33 -8.92 24.67
CA ASP A 68 -1.34 -9.94 24.90
C ASP A 68 -1.84 -9.78 26.35
N LEU A 69 -3.15 -9.61 26.51
CA LEU A 69 -3.82 -9.57 27.82
C LEU A 69 -3.58 -10.87 28.63
N ALA A 70 -2.97 -11.89 28.03
CA ALA A 70 -2.56 -13.14 28.67
C ALA A 70 -1.11 -13.13 29.21
N GLY A 71 -0.31 -12.09 28.93
CA GLY A 71 1.14 -12.12 29.07
C GLY A 71 1.71 -11.05 29.98
N ARG A 72 1.17 -10.86 31.19
CA ARG A 72 1.97 -10.26 32.28
C ARG A 72 2.92 -11.30 32.86
N GLN A 73 3.80 -11.87 32.03
CA GLN A 73 5.00 -12.56 32.47
C GLN A 73 5.93 -12.87 31.29
N GLU A 74 7.19 -12.48 31.52
CA GLU A 74 8.41 -13.02 30.91
C GLU A 74 8.88 -12.44 29.58
N ALA A 75 9.76 -11.45 29.74
CA ALA A 75 10.91 -11.26 28.87
C ALA A 75 11.64 -12.59 28.62
N GLY A 76 11.76 -12.99 27.35
CA GLY A 76 12.64 -14.09 26.97
C GLY A 76 12.13 -14.93 25.81
N ALA A 77 12.72 -14.72 24.63
CA ALA A 77 12.92 -15.71 23.57
C ALA A 77 11.72 -16.61 23.17
N GLY A 78 10.92 -16.18 22.17
CA GLY A 78 9.90 -17.00 21.52
C GLY A 78 9.86 -16.79 20.00
N LYS A 79 10.20 -17.83 19.24
CA LYS A 79 10.46 -17.89 17.79
C LYS A 79 9.30 -17.48 16.86
N ALA A 80 9.56 -16.50 15.98
CA ALA A 80 9.60 -16.57 14.50
C ALA A 80 8.76 -17.58 13.67
N VAL A 81 7.58 -18.03 14.11
CA VAL A 81 6.82 -19.07 13.37
C VAL A 81 5.57 -18.56 12.61
N GLN A 82 5.06 -17.34 12.90
CA GLN A 82 3.87 -16.80 12.21
C GLN A 82 4.17 -15.79 11.08
N ASP A 83 5.43 -15.35 10.96
CA ASP A 83 5.84 -14.29 10.03
C ASP A 83 5.83 -14.75 8.56
N GLY A 84 6.10 -16.04 8.32
CA GLY A 84 6.20 -16.60 6.96
C GLY A 84 4.88 -16.64 6.19
N ALA A 85 3.74 -16.82 6.87
CA ALA A 85 2.44 -16.99 6.20
C ALA A 85 1.82 -15.66 5.75
N VAL A 86 2.02 -14.58 6.53
CA VAL A 86 1.59 -13.22 6.15
C VAL A 86 2.48 -12.70 5.02
N SER A 87 3.78 -12.93 5.12
CA SER A 87 4.75 -12.61 4.06
C SER A 87 4.42 -13.33 2.74
N MET A 88 4.06 -14.63 2.78
CA MET A 88 3.65 -15.36 1.57
C MET A 88 2.41 -14.78 0.88
N LYS A 89 1.38 -14.36 1.63
CA LYS A 89 0.17 -13.79 1.01
C LYS A 89 0.47 -12.48 0.29
N GLU A 90 1.24 -11.60 0.92
CA GLU A 90 1.63 -10.33 0.30
C GLU A 90 2.56 -10.56 -0.91
N GLN A 91 3.48 -11.54 -0.83
CA GLN A 91 4.33 -11.95 -1.95
C GLN A 91 3.52 -12.48 -3.15
N LEU A 92 2.45 -13.23 -2.92
CA LEU A 92 1.57 -13.70 -3.99
C LEU A 92 0.87 -12.53 -4.70
N VAL A 93 0.47 -11.50 -3.94
CA VAL A 93 -0.13 -10.30 -4.54
C VAL A 93 0.90 -9.52 -5.34
N ASP A 94 2.15 -9.42 -4.88
CA ASP A 94 3.24 -8.81 -5.64
C ASP A 94 3.49 -9.54 -6.98
N GLN A 95 3.53 -10.88 -6.95
CA GLN A 95 3.64 -11.69 -8.17
C GLN A 95 2.46 -11.46 -9.13
N GLU A 96 1.24 -11.45 -8.60
CA GLU A 96 0.04 -11.15 -9.40
C GLU A 96 0.15 -9.77 -10.04
N LEU A 97 0.62 -8.76 -9.29
CA LEU A 97 0.80 -7.40 -9.77
C LEU A 97 1.81 -7.33 -10.93
N GLU A 98 2.94 -8.05 -10.81
CA GLU A 98 3.93 -8.18 -11.87
C GLU A 98 3.33 -8.78 -13.15
N THR A 99 2.58 -9.88 -13.03
CA THR A 99 1.94 -10.49 -14.20
C THR A 99 0.95 -9.56 -14.89
N VAL A 100 0.21 -8.75 -14.13
CA VAL A 100 -0.75 -7.78 -14.67
C VAL A 100 -0.02 -6.64 -15.40
N LEU A 101 1.09 -6.15 -14.84
CA LEU A 101 1.91 -5.11 -15.46
C LEU A 101 2.54 -5.58 -16.78
N GLU A 102 3.02 -6.83 -16.83
CA GLU A 102 3.54 -7.44 -18.06
C GLU A 102 2.47 -7.53 -19.16
N ARG A 103 1.26 -7.98 -18.80
CA ARG A 103 0.15 -8.10 -19.76
C ARG A 103 -0.28 -6.75 -20.34
N LEU A 104 -0.25 -5.69 -19.55
CA LEU A 104 -0.60 -4.33 -20.00
C LEU A 104 0.39 -3.75 -21.03
N SER A 105 1.53 -4.42 -21.32
CA SER A 105 2.52 -4.00 -22.33
C SER A 105 2.88 -2.51 -22.25
N LEU A 106 3.05 -1.99 -21.02
CA LEU A 106 3.30 -0.57 -20.80
C LEU A 106 4.60 -0.15 -21.47
N ARG A 107 4.59 0.98 -22.17
CA ARG A 107 5.74 1.47 -22.96
C ARG A 107 6.97 1.79 -22.09
N ASN A 108 6.77 2.00 -20.79
CA ASN A 108 7.80 2.15 -19.76
C ASN A 108 7.22 1.68 -18.42
N PRO A 109 7.22 0.37 -18.11
CA PRO A 109 6.63 -0.13 -16.89
C PRO A 109 7.50 0.27 -15.70
N VAL A 110 6.87 0.93 -14.74
CA VAL A 110 7.50 1.29 -13.47
C VAL A 110 7.55 0.04 -12.59
N SER A 111 8.66 -0.20 -11.90
CA SER A 111 8.80 -1.36 -10.99
C SER A 111 7.65 -1.39 -9.97
N PRO A 112 7.13 -2.57 -9.58
CA PRO A 112 6.12 -2.69 -8.52
C PRO A 112 6.53 -1.94 -7.25
N ALA A 113 7.81 -1.95 -6.88
CA ALA A 113 8.30 -1.25 -5.69
C ALA A 113 8.15 0.29 -5.81
N TYR A 114 8.55 0.87 -6.94
CA TYR A 114 8.36 2.30 -7.20
C TYR A 114 6.88 2.63 -7.39
N PHE A 115 6.11 1.72 -7.99
CA PHE A 115 4.68 1.90 -8.10
C PHE A 115 4.08 1.99 -6.70
N LEU A 116 4.31 1.02 -5.82
CA LEU A 116 3.79 1.00 -4.45
C LEU A 116 4.17 2.24 -3.62
N ASN A 117 5.37 2.78 -3.82
CA ASN A 117 5.83 4.02 -3.19
C ASN A 117 6.51 4.93 -4.24
N PRO A 118 5.74 5.77 -4.95
CA PRO A 118 6.31 6.71 -5.90
C PRO A 118 7.04 7.83 -5.16
N VAL A 119 8.09 8.37 -5.78
CA VAL A 119 8.94 9.41 -5.16
C VAL A 119 8.15 10.66 -4.76
N GLU A 120 7.02 10.93 -5.42
CA GLU A 120 6.14 12.05 -5.13
C GLU A 120 5.38 11.91 -3.79
N GLU A 121 5.23 10.67 -3.30
CA GLU A 121 4.63 10.37 -1.99
C GLU A 121 5.69 10.31 -0.87
N GLU A 122 6.96 10.56 -1.18
CA GLU A 122 8.03 10.61 -0.19
C GLU A 122 8.00 11.99 0.51
N GLU A 123 8.04 12.02 1.85
CA GLU A 123 7.94 13.25 2.66
C GLU A 123 8.95 14.34 2.23
N SER A 124 10.11 13.93 1.71
CA SER A 124 11.15 14.81 1.18
C SER A 124 10.76 15.55 -0.11
N ALA A 125 9.78 15.06 -0.86
CA ALA A 125 9.32 15.69 -2.11
C ALA A 125 8.37 16.86 -1.85
N HIS A 126 7.77 16.92 -0.66
CA HIS A 126 6.95 18.04 -0.24
C HIS A 126 7.82 19.12 0.40
N MET A 127 7.83 20.30 -0.21
CA MET A 127 8.49 21.46 0.38
C MET A 127 7.71 21.89 1.63
N GLU A 128 8.23 21.58 2.82
CA GLU A 128 7.67 22.07 4.07
C GLU A 128 7.82 23.61 4.13
N LEU A 129 6.73 24.30 3.80
CA LEU A 129 6.61 25.74 4.00
C LEU A 129 6.24 26.00 5.46
N THR A 130 7.20 26.50 6.24
CA THR A 130 6.92 27.03 7.58
C THR A 130 6.01 28.27 7.48
N ASP A 131 5.18 28.50 8.49
CA ASP A 131 4.26 29.66 8.56
C ASP A 131 4.98 30.99 8.30
N ALA A 132 6.21 31.15 8.81
CA ALA A 132 7.04 32.33 8.56
C ALA A 132 7.39 32.53 7.07
N LYS A 133 7.48 31.44 6.31
CA LYS A 133 7.80 31.41 4.88
C LYS A 133 6.56 31.62 4.02
N ILE A 134 5.40 31.12 4.48
CA ILE A 134 4.08 31.42 3.91
C ILE A 134 3.78 32.91 4.03
N MET A 135 3.99 33.50 5.21
CA MET A 135 3.72 34.92 5.47
C MET A 135 4.57 35.86 4.60
N LYS A 136 5.79 35.45 4.22
CA LYS A 136 6.64 36.22 3.29
C LYS A 136 6.13 36.18 1.85
N LEU A 137 5.61 35.05 1.40
CA LEU A 137 5.09 34.89 0.03
C LEU A 137 3.78 35.66 -0.21
N VAL A 138 3.02 35.97 0.85
CA VAL A 138 1.77 36.75 0.77
C VAL A 138 2.02 38.27 0.81
N GLN A 139 3.24 38.69 1.17
CA GLN A 139 3.62 40.10 1.27
C GLN A 139 4.30 40.66 0.00
N GLU A 140 4.56 39.82 -1.00
CA GLU A 140 4.95 40.21 -2.37
C GLU A 140 3.71 40.30 -3.28
#